data_AF-A0A7C4FWI4-F1
#
_entry.id   AF-A0A7C4FWI4-F1
#
_cell.length_a   1.000
_cell.length_b   1.000
_cell.length_c   1.000
_cell.angle_alpha   90.00
_cell.angle_beta   90.00
_cell.angle_gamma   90.00
#
_symmetry.space_group_name_H-M   'P 1'
#
loop_
_entity.id
_entity.type
_entity.pdbx_description
1 polymer ?
#
loop_
_entity_poly.entity_id
_entity_poly.type
_entity_poly.pdbx_seq_one_letter_code
_entity_poly.pdbx_strand_id
1 'polypeptide(L)'
;MRFSRSAFPWLVAAAAVAVAGLPEWVASVDSTGGLENVFFRQVEMPSGPVPVLRPPSETRSSLGERISAEPSRAEWYALRAHEAERQLDFTAAEADWT
;
A
#
# COMPACT_ATOMS: atom_id res chain seq x y z
N MET A 1 34.03 4.40 13.73
CA MET A 1 33.21 3.86 14.84
C MET A 1 33.19 2.34 14.73
N ARG A 2 33.66 1.61 15.74
CA ARG A 2 33.78 0.14 15.72
C ARG A 2 32.80 -0.40 16.74
N PHE A 3 31.59 -0.77 16.30
CA PHE A 3 30.55 -1.26 17.20
C PHE A 3 30.97 -2.59 17.84
N SER A 4 30.82 -2.70 19.15
CA SER A 4 31.16 -3.92 19.88
C SER A 4 30.19 -5.04 19.50
N ARG A 5 30.71 -6.21 19.11
CA ARG A 5 29.90 -7.40 18.78
C ARG A 5 29.04 -7.86 19.96
N SER A 6 29.41 -7.48 21.19
CA SER A 6 28.63 -7.78 22.40
C SER A 6 27.37 -6.92 22.57
N ALA A 7 27.24 -5.79 21.86
CA ALA A 7 26.06 -4.93 21.91
C ALA A 7 24.95 -5.38 20.94
N PHE A 8 25.30 -6.19 19.94
CA PHE A 8 24.38 -6.69 18.93
C PHE A 8 23.18 -7.46 19.50
N PRO A 9 23.33 -8.44 20.41
CA PRO A 9 22.17 -9.15 20.96
C PRO A 9 21.24 -8.24 21.77
N TRP A 10 21.80 -7.24 22.46
CA TRP A 10 21.02 -6.26 23.21
C TRP A 10 20.23 -5.32 22.30
N LEU A 11 20.80 -4.92 21.16
CA LEU A 11 20.10 -4.13 20.16
C LEU A 11 18.95 -4.91 19.52
N VAL A 12 19.15 -6.20 19.21
CA VAL A 12 18.09 -7.06 18.66
C VAL A 12 16.96 -7.26 19.68
N ALA A 13 17.30 -7.51 20.95
CA ALA A 13 16.30 -7.66 22.00
C ALA A 13 15.49 -6.37 22.23
N ALA A 14 16.15 -5.21 22.24
CA ALA A 14 15.48 -3.92 22.36
C ALA A 14 14.54 -3.64 21.18
N ALA A 15 14.95 -3.97 19.96
CA ALA A 15 14.11 -3.84 18.78
C ALA A 15 12.88 -4.76 18.84
N ALA A 16 13.04 -6.01 19.30
CA ALA A 16 11.92 -6.95 19.44
C ALA A 16 10.88 -6.49 20.48
N VAL A 17 11.32 -5.96 21.63
CA VAL A 17 10.42 -5.38 22.64
C VAL A 17 9.70 -4.15 22.12
N ALA A 18 10.38 -3.30 21.35
CA ALA A 18 9.76 -2.13 20.73
C ALA A 18 8.66 -2.52 19.73
N VAL A 19 8.87 -3.55 18.91
CA VAL A 19 7.86 -4.06 17.97
C VAL A 19 6.68 -4.71 18.70
N ALA A 20 6.93 -5.47 19.77
CA ALA A 20 5.88 -6.12 20.55
C ALA A 20 4.98 -5.14 21.33
N GLY A 21 5.47 -3.93 21.62
CA GLY A 21 4.70 -2.87 22.26
C GLY A 21 3.90 -2.00 21.30
N LEU A 22 3.99 -2.24 19.99
CA LEU A 22 3.21 -1.50 19.01
C LEU A 22 1.74 -1.91 19.09
N PRO A 23 0.81 -0.94 19.04
CA PRO A 23 -0.59 -1.24 18.83
C PRO A 23 -0.79 -2.08 17.56
N GLU A 24 -1.73 -3.02 17.59
CA GLU A 24 -2.03 -3.91 16.45
C GLU A 24 -2.26 -3.14 15.15
N TRP A 25 -2.92 -1.97 15.22
CA TRP A 25 -3.17 -1.12 14.05
C TRP A 25 -1.89 -0.59 13.38
N VAL A 26 -0.79 -0.44 14.14
CA VAL A 26 0.52 -0.02 13.60
C VAL A 26 1.22 -1.20 12.93
N ALA A 27 1.10 -2.40 13.52
CA ALA A 27 1.63 -3.63 12.94
C ALA A 27 0.87 -4.04 11.67
N SER A 28 -0.40 -3.65 11.53
CA SER A 28 -1.21 -3.85 10.34
C SER A 28 -1.02 -2.79 9.25
N VAL A 29 -0.20 -1.76 9.47
CA VAL A 29 0.19 -0.84 8.39
C VAL A 29 1.02 -1.66 7.41
N ASP A 30 0.40 -2.04 6.29
CA ASP A 30 1.02 -2.80 5.22
C ASP A 30 2.33 -2.11 4.83
N SER A 31 3.45 -2.74 5.18
CA SER A 31 4.78 -2.13 5.16
C SER A 31 5.36 -2.16 3.74
N THR A 32 4.68 -1.44 2.84
CA THR A 32 5.24 -0.89 1.61
C THR A 32 5.22 -1.86 0.41
N GLY A 33 4.42 -1.52 -0.60
CA GLY A 33 4.67 -1.93 -2.00
C GLY A 33 3.43 -2.27 -2.82
N GLY A 34 2.42 -2.92 -2.23
CA GLY A 34 1.22 -3.35 -2.95
C GLY A 34 0.36 -2.17 -3.39
N LEU A 35 -0.16 -1.45 -2.41
CA LEU A 35 -1.06 -0.31 -2.55
C LEU A 35 -0.38 0.92 -3.15
N GLU A 36 0.84 1.24 -2.73
CA GLU A 36 1.52 2.46 -3.18
C GLU A 36 1.71 2.46 -4.71
N ASN A 37 2.08 1.34 -5.31
CA ASN A 37 2.23 1.24 -6.77
C ASN A 37 0.91 1.27 -7.54
N VAL A 38 -0.22 1.01 -6.86
CA VAL A 38 -1.56 1.12 -7.43
C VAL A 38 -1.99 2.58 -7.49
N PHE A 39 -1.78 3.32 -6.42
CA PHE A 39 -2.22 4.71 -6.31
C PHE A 39 -1.20 5.73 -6.82
N PHE A 40 0.08 5.40 -6.82
CA PHE A 40 1.15 6.30 -7.22
C PHE A 40 1.90 5.76 -8.43
N ARG A 41 2.33 6.67 -9.30
CA ARG A 41 3.30 6.39 -10.36
C ARG A 41 4.55 7.22 -10.10
N GLN A 42 5.71 6.64 -10.40
CA GLN A 42 6.95 7.41 -10.37
C GLN A 42 7.01 8.30 -11.62
N VAL A 43 7.25 9.59 -11.41
CA VAL A 43 7.47 10.56 -12.49
C VAL A 43 8.89 11.09 -12.36
N GLU A 44 9.66 10.96 -13.44
CA GLU A 44 11.03 11.48 -13.49
C GLU A 44 11.01 13.01 -13.44
N MET A 45 11.65 13.57 -12.41
CA MET A 45 11.85 15.00 -12.23
C MET A 45 13.35 15.32 -12.26
N PRO A 46 13.77 16.58 -12.49
CA PRO A 46 15.19 16.95 -12.50
C PRO A 46 15.96 16.58 -11.22
N SER A 47 15.27 16.49 -10.09
CA SER A 47 15.83 16.08 -8.79
C SER A 47 15.76 14.58 -8.50
N GLY A 48 15.27 13.77 -9.46
CA GLY A 48 15.02 12.34 -9.32
C GLY A 48 13.53 11.97 -9.42
N PRO A 49 13.19 10.66 -9.45
CA PRO A 49 11.82 10.19 -9.53
C PRO A 49 11.03 10.58 -8.27
N VAL A 50 9.79 11.03 -8.48
CA VAL A 50 8.86 11.41 -7.42
C VAL A 50 7.55 10.65 -7.58
N PRO A 51 6.98 10.09 -6.49
CA PRO A 51 5.66 9.48 -6.54
C PRO A 51 4.59 10.55 -6.75
N VAL A 52 3.81 10.39 -7.82
CA VAL A 52 2.65 11.24 -8.13
C VAL A 52 1.41 10.38 -8.10
N LEU A 53 0.37 10.88 -7.42
CA LEU A 53 -0.93 10.21 -7.37
C LEU A 53 -1.48 10.02 -8.80
N ARG A 54 -1.85 8.79 -9.12
CA ARG A 54 -2.52 8.45 -10.37
C ARG A 54 -3.93 9.06 -10.39
N PRO A 55 -4.41 9.52 -11.55
CA PRO A 55 -5.81 9.89 -11.68
C PRO A 55 -6.70 8.64 -11.46
N PRO A 56 -7.95 8.81 -10.98
CA PRO A 56 -8.84 7.68 -10.69
C PRO A 56 -8.99 6.67 -11.82
N SER A 57 -8.90 7.08 -13.09
CA SER A 57 -9.03 6.19 -14.25
C SER A 57 -7.86 5.23 -14.36
N GLU A 58 -6.64 5.73 -14.14
CA GLU A 58 -5.44 4.91 -14.11
C GLU A 58 -5.43 4.01 -12.86
N THR A 59 -5.85 4.53 -11.70
CA THR A 59 -5.96 3.75 -10.46
C THR A 59 -6.93 2.59 -10.62
N ARG A 60 -8.12 2.80 -11.20
CA ARG A 60 -9.10 1.74 -11.49
C ARG A 60 -8.53 0.64 -12.38
N SER A 61 -7.75 1.01 -13.40
CA SER A 61 -7.07 0.03 -14.26
C SER A 61 -6.06 -0.79 -13.49
N SER A 62 -5.20 -0.15 -12.68
CA SER A 62 -4.21 -0.84 -11.86
C SER A 62 -4.84 -1.72 -10.77
N LEU A 63 -5.97 -1.31 -10.20
CA LEU A 63 -6.76 -2.16 -9.31
C LEU A 63 -7.34 -3.38 -10.06
N GLY A 64 -7.77 -3.21 -11.32
CA GLY A 64 -8.19 -4.33 -12.17
C GLY A 64 -7.09 -5.36 -12.42
N GLU A 65 -5.85 -4.91 -12.61
CA GLU A 65 -4.68 -5.79 -12.71
C GLU A 65 -4.45 -6.56 -11.40
N ARG A 66 -4.56 -5.89 -10.24
CA ARG A 66 -4.45 -6.54 -8.92
C ARG A 66 -5.54 -7.56 -8.68
N ILE A 67 -6.79 -7.23 -9.03
CA ILE A 67 -7.93 -8.15 -8.95
C ILE A 67 -7.69 -9.39 -9.83
N SER A 68 -7.14 -9.21 -11.03
CA SER A 68 -6.83 -10.33 -11.91
C SER A 68 -5.74 -11.25 -11.34
N ALA A 69 -4.76 -10.68 -10.63
CA ALA A 69 -3.70 -11.45 -9.97
C ALA A 69 -4.14 -12.10 -8.65
N GLU A 70 -5.01 -11.42 -7.88
CA GLU A 70 -5.42 -11.80 -6.53
C GLU A 70 -6.95 -11.65 -6.37
N PRO A 71 -7.77 -12.45 -7.08
CA PRO A 71 -9.22 -12.28 -7.13
C PRO A 71 -9.93 -12.59 -5.80
N SER A 72 -9.28 -13.29 -4.88
CA SER A 72 -9.85 -13.60 -3.55
C SER A 72 -9.74 -12.44 -2.57
N ARG A 73 -9.06 -11.36 -2.92
CA ARG A 73 -8.85 -10.19 -2.05
C ARG A 73 -9.93 -9.15 -2.25
N ALA A 74 -10.96 -9.22 -1.40
CA ALA A 74 -12.11 -8.32 -1.44
C ALA A 74 -11.72 -6.83 -1.31
N GLU A 75 -10.61 -6.53 -0.65
CA GLU A 75 -10.11 -5.16 -0.51
C GLU A 75 -9.83 -4.47 -1.86
N TRP A 76 -9.41 -5.22 -2.89
CA TRP A 76 -9.13 -4.63 -4.20
C TRP A 76 -10.41 -4.19 -4.92
N TYR A 77 -11.49 -4.95 -4.75
CA TYR A 77 -12.81 -4.61 -5.29
C TYR A 77 -13.38 -3.39 -4.60
N ALA A 78 -13.32 -3.34 -3.26
CA ALA A 78 -13.77 -2.18 -2.49
C ALA A 78 -13.03 -0.88 -2.89
N LEU A 79 -11.71 -0.94 -3.08
CA LEU A 79 -10.94 0.20 -3.54
C LEU A 79 -11.31 0.61 -4.98
N ARG A 80 -11.61 -0.35 -5.87
CA ARG A 80 -12.00 -0.05 -7.25
C ARG A 80 -13.40 0.57 -7.31
N ALA A 81 -14.31 0.13 -6.45
CA ALA A 81 -15.63 0.70 -6.28
C ALA A 81 -15.56 2.16 -5.84
N HIS A 82 -14.75 2.46 -4.81
CA HIS A 82 -14.53 3.84 -4.37
C HIS A 82 -13.93 4.74 -5.46
N GLU A 83 -12.97 4.25 -6.24
CA GLU A 83 -12.45 5.04 -7.37
C GLU A 83 -13.49 5.23 -8.49
N ALA A 84 -14.41 4.28 -8.68
CA ALA A 84 -15.55 4.44 -9.58
C ALA A 84 -16.54 5.50 -9.09
N GLU A 85 -16.85 5.53 -7.79
CA GLU A 85 -17.67 6.58 -7.15
C GLU A 85 -17.03 7.97 -7.29
N ARG A 86 -15.71 8.07 -7.11
CA ARG A 86 -14.94 9.31 -7.34
C ARG A 86 -15.04 9.82 -8.78
N GLN A 87 -15.30 8.92 -9.72
CA GLN A 87 -15.54 9.24 -11.13
C GLN A 87 -17.01 9.44 -11.49
N LEU A 88 -17.91 9.34 -10.50
CA LEU A 88 -19.36 9.39 -10.68
C LEU A 88 -19.92 8.23 -11.54
N ASP A 89 -19.21 7.10 -11.55
CA ASP A 89 -19.61 5.86 -12.24
C ASP A 89 -20.14 4.84 -11.22
N PHE A 90 -21.35 5.13 -10.69
CA PHE A 90 -21.97 4.32 -9.64
C PHE A 90 -22.35 2.92 -10.14
N THR A 91 -22.68 2.74 -11.42
CA THR A 91 -22.98 1.42 -11.98
C THR A 91 -21.79 0.47 -11.84
N ALA A 92 -20.59 0.95 -12.15
CA ALA A 92 -19.39 0.14 -11.97
C ALA A 92 -18.99 -0.03 -10.50
N ALA A 93 -19.27 0.96 -9.64
CA ALA A 93 -19.07 0.82 -8.20
C ALA A 93 -19.94 -0.29 -7.60
N GLU A 94 -21.23 -0.30 -7.91
CA GLU A 94 -22.17 -1.32 -7.44
C GLU A 94 -21.77 -2.74 -7.88
N ALA A 95 -21.22 -2.88 -9.09
CA ALA A 95 -20.73 -4.17 -9.58
C ALA A 95 -19.57 -4.76 -8.76
N ASP A 96 -18.81 -3.91 -8.06
CA ASP A 96 -17.71 -4.32 -7.19
C ASP A 96 -18.13 -4.43 -5.71
N TRP A 97 -19.28 -3.87 -5.33
CA TRP A 97 -19.84 -4.01 -3.98
C TRP A 97 -20.58 -5.34 -3.76
N THR A 98 -21.05 -5.99 -4.83
CA THR A 98 -21.86 -7.22 -4.80
C THR A 98 -21.05 -8.47 -5.12
#